data_AF-A0A4Y7TJK6-F1
#
_entry.id   AF-A0A4Y7TJK6-F1
#
_cell.length_a   1.000
_cell.length_b   1.000
_cell.length_c   1.000
_cell.angle_alpha   90.00
_cell.angle_beta   90.00
_cell.angle_gamma   90.00
#
_symmetry.space_group_name_H-M   'P 1'
#
loop_
_entity.id
_entity.type
_entity.pdbx_description
1 polymer ?
#
loop_
_entity_poly.entity_id
_entity_poly.type
_entity_poly.pdbx_seq_one_letter_code
_entity_poly.pdbx_strand_id
1 'polypeptide(L)'
;MSSRAASPSSAADPMTAMLQRASALTASSTFSSQRRAYSDADGPGGDEERGSDDSLFLTGPVGTAPLDGSPLSFPPPLSQLEFRTRAQALKKQHTLTPRSEEDFDAYANNPCSAEHLLRIYHATLENRDLLTVLSTGKAYSIPEDVKDSITIYSQAYALSPSILGYKKKANPATVLATLRAQGVSSIPGEHDQGRAQVVLKAITKALTDMRHHINKEIQKSLKAFKEYGKGAPDADIASLTNACIGSAKTKPTLGLFMRIAFLRWVMAEYPEKATTYWDVVDSSLDEVRKTKRTAAERETAVQLIYDEDVEKYGPLNPEHTPTSPERLEDWIKTINRYAGALTSASLS
;
A
#
# COMPACT_ATOMS: atom_id res chain seq x y z
N MET A 1 -36.62 53.56 3.49
CA MET A 1 -36.97 52.31 2.80
C MET A 1 -35.75 51.39 2.86
N SER A 2 -35.73 50.48 3.85
CA SER A 2 -34.62 49.55 4.04
C SER A 2 -34.91 48.28 3.25
N SER A 3 -34.24 48.11 2.12
CA SER A 3 -34.36 46.93 1.26
C SER A 3 -33.68 45.74 1.95
N ARG A 4 -34.49 44.81 2.45
CA ARG A 4 -34.03 43.57 3.07
C ARG A 4 -33.65 42.62 1.93
N ALA A 5 -32.36 42.54 1.62
CA ALA A 5 -31.84 41.56 0.66
C ALA A 5 -32.22 40.15 1.13
N ALA A 6 -33.00 39.44 0.32
CA ALA A 6 -33.33 38.04 0.58
C ALA A 6 -32.03 37.23 0.52
N SER A 7 -31.68 36.55 1.62
CA SER A 7 -30.56 35.63 1.66
C SER A 7 -30.75 34.59 0.54
N PRO A 8 -29.73 34.35 -0.31
CA PRO A 8 -29.83 33.33 -1.35
C PRO A 8 -30.16 32.00 -0.68
N SER A 9 -31.27 31.39 -1.11
CA SER A 9 -31.65 30.05 -0.72
C SER A 9 -30.44 29.14 -0.97
N SER A 10 -29.86 28.60 0.09
CA SER A 10 -28.72 27.69 0.01
C SER A 10 -29.17 26.50 -0.80
N ALA A 11 -28.73 26.41 -2.06
CA ALA A 11 -28.95 25.24 -2.89
C ALA A 11 -28.47 24.02 -2.10
N ALA A 12 -29.30 22.97 -2.04
CA ALA A 12 -28.96 21.75 -1.33
C ALA A 12 -27.65 21.18 -1.90
N ASP A 13 -26.75 20.72 -1.04
CA ASP A 13 -25.49 20.12 -1.47
C ASP A 13 -25.76 18.92 -2.42
N PRO A 14 -25.09 18.85 -3.59
CA PRO A 14 -25.35 17.81 -4.60
C PRO A 14 -25.22 16.37 -4.06
N MET A 15 -24.27 16.12 -3.15
CA MET A 15 -24.10 14.81 -2.52
C MET A 15 -25.30 14.45 -1.64
N THR A 16 -25.79 15.39 -0.83
CA THR A 16 -27.01 15.18 -0.03
C THR A 16 -28.20 14.84 -0.91
N ALA A 17 -28.40 15.56 -2.02
CA ALA A 17 -29.48 15.28 -2.97
C ALA A 17 -29.35 13.91 -3.63
N MET A 18 -28.13 13.50 -4.02
CA MET A 18 -27.86 12.17 -4.58
C MET A 18 -28.21 11.08 -3.57
N LEU A 19 -27.77 11.21 -2.32
CA LEU A 19 -28.00 10.21 -1.27
C LEU A 19 -29.48 10.03 -0.92
N GLN A 20 -30.25 11.12 -0.94
CA GLN A 20 -31.71 11.09 -0.75
C GLN A 20 -32.41 10.33 -1.89
N ARG A 21 -32.02 10.59 -3.15
CA ARG A 21 -32.55 9.87 -4.32
C ARG A 21 -32.24 8.37 -4.25
N ALA A 22 -31.00 8.02 -3.87
CA ALA A 22 -30.61 6.63 -3.67
C ALA A 22 -31.43 5.94 -2.57
N SER A 23 -31.71 6.63 -1.45
CA SER A 23 -32.56 6.09 -0.38
C SER A 23 -34.01 5.85 -0.84
N ALA A 24 -34.56 6.76 -1.66
CA ALA A 24 -35.91 6.62 -2.20
C ALA A 24 -36.04 5.39 -3.11
N LEU A 25 -35.03 5.14 -3.97
CA LEU A 25 -35.01 3.96 -4.84
C LEU A 25 -34.94 2.65 -4.05
N THR A 26 -34.14 2.59 -2.98
CA THR A 26 -34.07 1.41 -2.11
C THR A 26 -35.40 1.15 -1.40
N ALA A 27 -36.09 2.20 -0.94
CA ALA A 27 -37.39 2.07 -0.28
C ALA A 27 -38.52 1.63 -1.24
N SER A 28 -38.51 2.11 -2.49
CA SER A 28 -39.50 1.74 -3.51
C SER A 28 -39.26 0.35 -4.12
N SER A 29 -38.04 -0.19 -4.01
CA SER A 29 -37.67 -1.52 -4.48
C SER A 29 -38.13 -2.62 -3.49
N THR A 30 -39.44 -2.73 -3.26
CA THR A 30 -40.05 -3.86 -2.54
C THR A 30 -40.17 -5.13 -3.41
N PHE A 31 -39.48 -5.19 -4.56
CA PHE A 31 -39.74 -6.18 -5.62
C PHE A 31 -38.48 -6.90 -6.15
N SER A 32 -38.50 -8.24 -6.02
CA SER A 32 -37.70 -9.28 -6.68
C SER A 32 -36.17 -9.33 -6.47
N SER A 33 -35.77 -10.32 -5.67
CA SER A 33 -34.42 -10.73 -5.25
C SER A 33 -33.49 -11.27 -6.35
N GLN A 34 -33.37 -10.61 -7.51
CA GLN A 34 -32.53 -11.09 -8.62
C GLN A 34 -31.40 -10.13 -9.04
N ARG A 35 -30.94 -9.26 -8.14
CA ARG A 35 -29.66 -8.56 -8.32
C ARG A 35 -28.56 -9.40 -7.68
N ARG A 36 -27.62 -9.89 -8.51
CA ARG A 36 -26.39 -10.55 -8.05
C ARG A 36 -25.58 -9.54 -7.25
N ALA A 37 -25.74 -9.56 -5.93
CA ALA A 37 -24.81 -8.92 -5.03
C ALA A 37 -23.42 -9.49 -5.31
N TYR A 38 -22.44 -8.63 -5.59
CA TYR A 38 -21.05 -9.03 -5.48
C TYR A 38 -20.83 -9.40 -4.01
N SER A 39 -20.56 -10.68 -3.76
CA SER A 39 -20.23 -11.18 -2.43
C SER A 39 -18.86 -10.61 -2.03
N ASP A 40 -18.88 -9.49 -1.33
CA ASP A 40 -17.74 -9.11 -0.52
C ASP A 40 -17.60 -10.15 0.59
N ALA A 41 -16.38 -10.62 0.81
CA ALA A 41 -16.10 -11.56 1.88
C ALA A 41 -16.33 -10.84 3.21
N ASP A 42 -17.43 -11.20 3.90
CA ASP A 42 -17.65 -10.84 5.29
C ASP A 42 -16.39 -11.21 6.10
N GLY A 43 -15.69 -10.18 6.56
CA GLY A 43 -14.57 -10.35 7.47
C GLY A 43 -15.09 -10.94 8.78
N PRO A 44 -14.40 -11.94 9.36
CA PRO A 44 -14.83 -12.54 10.61
C PRO A 44 -14.76 -11.49 11.72
N GLY A 45 -15.87 -11.33 12.44
CA GLY A 45 -15.90 -10.67 13.73
C GLY A 45 -15.02 -11.43 14.70
N GLY A 46 -13.84 -10.88 14.97
CA GLY A 46 -12.96 -11.31 16.05
C GLY A 46 -13.20 -10.43 17.27
N ASP A 47 -14.09 -10.87 18.14
CA ASP A 47 -14.02 -10.54 19.56
C ASP A 47 -12.81 -11.31 20.11
N GLU A 48 -11.68 -10.63 20.31
CA GLU A 48 -10.60 -11.20 21.12
C GLU A 48 -10.05 -10.21 22.13
N GLU A 49 -9.89 -10.76 23.31
CA GLU A 49 -9.64 -10.14 24.58
C GLU A 49 -8.18 -9.67 24.69
N ARG A 50 -8.03 -8.44 25.16
CA ARG A 50 -7.18 -8.08 26.30
C ARG A 50 -6.08 -9.09 26.69
N GLY A 51 -5.01 -9.15 25.92
CA GLY A 51 -3.73 -9.77 26.29
C GLY A 51 -2.64 -8.70 26.37
N SER A 52 -2.48 -8.12 27.56
CA SER A 52 -1.30 -7.33 27.92
C SER A 52 -0.17 -8.30 28.16
N ASP A 53 0.77 -8.43 27.21
CA ASP A 53 1.98 -9.24 27.44
C ASP A 53 3.24 -8.40 27.28
N ASP A 54 4.04 -8.50 28.33
CA ASP A 54 5.16 -7.68 28.70
C ASP A 54 6.30 -7.70 27.66
N SER A 55 6.62 -6.53 27.09
CA SER A 55 7.92 -6.30 26.49
C SER A 55 8.97 -6.16 27.60
N LEU A 56 9.43 -7.30 28.12
CA LEU A 56 10.64 -7.43 28.93
C LEU A 56 11.86 -7.07 28.06
N PHE A 57 12.13 -5.78 27.94
CA PHE A 57 13.47 -5.31 27.62
C PHE A 57 14.42 -5.83 28.71
N LEU A 58 15.48 -6.51 28.30
CA LEU A 58 16.62 -6.94 29.13
C LEU A 58 17.40 -5.72 29.65
N THR A 59 16.76 -4.83 30.42
CA THR A 59 17.45 -3.98 31.38
C THR A 59 17.59 -4.80 32.66
N GLY A 60 18.53 -5.75 32.62
CA GLY A 60 18.96 -6.41 33.85
C GLY A 60 19.31 -5.34 34.89
N PRO A 61 18.98 -5.54 36.17
CA PRO A 61 19.28 -4.57 37.20
C PRO A 61 20.78 -4.26 37.15
N VAL A 62 21.12 -2.97 37.11
CA VAL A 62 22.48 -2.49 37.42
C VAL A 62 22.66 -2.78 38.90
N GLY A 63 22.93 -4.05 39.21
CA GLY A 63 23.27 -4.51 40.53
C GLY A 63 24.59 -3.88 40.86
N THR A 64 24.56 -2.86 41.71
CA THR A 64 25.71 -2.46 42.53
C THR A 64 25.95 -3.59 43.55
N ALA A 65 26.30 -4.77 43.05
CA ALA A 65 26.88 -5.79 43.89
C ALA A 65 28.19 -5.20 44.41
N PRO A 66 28.43 -5.19 45.73
CA PRO A 66 29.72 -4.79 46.25
C PRO A 66 30.77 -5.65 45.57
N LEU A 67 31.72 -5.00 44.90
CA LEU A 67 32.89 -5.63 44.32
C LEU A 67 33.68 -6.23 45.49
N ASP A 68 33.32 -7.46 45.85
CA ASP A 68 34.11 -8.30 46.73
C ASP A 68 35.49 -8.39 46.06
N GLY A 69 36.51 -7.84 46.73
CA GLY A 69 37.83 -7.53 46.18
C GLY A 69 38.68 -8.76 45.84
N SER A 70 38.03 -9.87 45.50
CA SER A 70 38.67 -11.05 44.95
C SER A 70 39.34 -10.64 43.64
N PRO A 71 40.69 -10.74 43.55
CA PRO A 71 41.38 -10.47 42.30
C PRO A 71 40.78 -11.36 41.21
N LEU A 72 40.47 -10.77 40.05
CA LEU A 72 39.99 -11.50 38.88
C LEU A 72 41.01 -12.60 38.56
N SER A 73 40.71 -13.82 39.01
CA SER A 73 41.54 -14.99 38.76
C SER A 73 41.24 -15.43 37.34
N PHE A 74 42.13 -15.07 36.42
CA PHE A 74 42.05 -15.59 35.07
C PHE A 74 42.37 -17.08 35.10
N PRO A 75 41.58 -17.92 34.41
CA PRO A 75 41.93 -19.32 34.28
C PRO A 75 43.35 -19.46 33.72
N PRO A 76 44.10 -20.48 34.14
CA PRO A 76 45.45 -20.70 33.63
C PRO A 76 45.42 -20.81 32.09
N PRO A 77 46.44 -20.28 31.39
CA PRO A 77 46.49 -20.36 29.95
C PRO A 77 46.46 -21.83 29.51
N LEU A 78 45.58 -22.14 28.55
CA LEU A 78 45.51 -23.47 27.94
C LEU A 78 46.86 -23.83 27.33
N SER A 79 47.27 -25.08 27.46
CA SER A 79 48.41 -25.58 26.69
C SER A 79 48.08 -25.54 25.20
N GLN A 80 49.10 -25.44 24.35
CA GLN A 80 48.92 -25.42 22.89
C GLN A 80 48.17 -26.66 22.37
N LEU A 81 48.38 -27.81 22.99
CA LEU A 81 47.72 -29.06 22.63
C LEU A 81 46.23 -29.04 22.98
N GLU A 82 45.88 -28.54 24.17
CA GLU A 82 44.48 -28.36 24.58
C GLU A 82 43.77 -27.34 23.70
N PHE A 83 44.44 -26.24 23.36
CA PHE A 83 43.93 -25.22 22.46
C PHE A 83 43.60 -25.81 21.07
N ARG A 84 44.53 -26.55 20.46
CA ARG A 84 44.32 -27.22 19.16
C ARG A 84 43.20 -28.25 19.22
N THR A 85 43.14 -29.04 20.29
CA THR A 85 42.10 -30.06 20.48
C THR A 85 40.72 -29.40 20.54
N ARG A 86 40.60 -28.30 21.30
CA ARG A 86 39.37 -27.51 21.38
C ARG A 86 39.03 -26.84 20.05
N ALA A 87 40.02 -26.32 19.33
CA ALA A 87 39.82 -25.71 18.02
C ALA A 87 39.28 -26.75 17.00
N GLN A 88 39.84 -27.95 16.96
CA GLN A 88 39.33 -29.03 16.10
C GLN A 88 37.92 -29.49 16.49
N ALA A 89 37.60 -29.51 17.79
CA ALA A 89 36.24 -29.78 18.25
C ALA A 89 35.26 -28.69 17.79
N LEU A 90 35.63 -27.42 17.89
CA LEU A 90 34.84 -26.29 17.38
C LEU A 90 34.67 -26.33 15.86
N LYS A 91 35.75 -26.63 15.10
CA LYS A 91 35.70 -26.79 13.65
C LYS A 91 34.64 -27.83 13.24
N LYS A 92 34.55 -28.96 13.94
CA LYS A 92 33.53 -30.01 13.68
C LYS A 92 32.09 -29.58 13.99
N GLN A 93 31.89 -28.55 14.81
CA GLN A 93 30.56 -28.04 15.18
C GLN A 93 30.03 -27.01 14.18
N HIS A 94 30.87 -26.46 13.31
CA HIS A 94 30.50 -25.40 12.38
C HIS A 94 30.80 -25.78 10.93
N THR A 95 29.86 -25.52 10.04
CA THR A 95 30.08 -25.66 8.60
C THR A 95 30.81 -24.43 8.08
N LEU A 96 32.12 -24.55 7.86
CA LEU A 96 32.96 -23.50 7.32
C LEU A 96 33.14 -23.69 5.80
N THR A 97 33.44 -22.61 5.07
CA THR A 97 33.86 -22.74 3.67
C THR A 97 35.27 -23.35 3.62
N PRO A 98 35.68 -24.03 2.52
CA PRO A 98 37.02 -24.63 2.42
C PRO A 98 38.16 -23.64 2.74
N ARG A 99 38.04 -22.39 2.26
CA ARG A 99 39.01 -21.33 2.56
C ARG A 99 39.03 -20.94 4.05
N SER A 100 37.86 -20.81 4.67
CA SER A 100 37.76 -20.49 6.11
C SER A 100 38.28 -21.63 6.99
N GLU A 101 38.17 -22.89 6.53
CA GLU A 101 38.76 -24.02 7.23
C GLU A 101 40.29 -23.98 7.20
N GLU A 102 40.89 -23.68 6.05
CA GLU A 102 42.34 -23.51 5.90
C GLU A 102 42.86 -22.38 6.80
N ASP A 103 42.19 -21.23 6.80
CA ASP A 103 42.54 -20.08 7.64
C ASP A 103 42.40 -20.42 9.14
N PHE A 104 41.36 -21.17 9.51
CA PHE A 104 41.12 -21.61 10.89
C PHE A 104 42.18 -22.62 11.36
N ASP A 105 42.55 -23.59 10.51
CA ASP A 105 43.61 -24.54 10.83
C ASP A 105 44.98 -23.85 10.91
N ALA A 106 45.25 -22.88 10.04
CA ALA A 106 46.46 -22.06 10.09
C ALA A 106 46.52 -21.21 11.37
N TYR A 107 45.39 -20.67 11.82
CA TYR A 107 45.27 -19.98 13.10
C TYR A 107 45.53 -20.96 14.26
N ALA A 108 44.80 -22.07 14.34
CA ALA A 108 44.91 -23.03 15.45
C ALA A 108 46.31 -23.66 15.59
N ASN A 109 47.03 -23.82 14.47
CA ASN A 109 48.36 -24.40 14.46
C ASN A 109 49.46 -23.41 14.86
N ASN A 110 49.17 -22.11 15.00
CA ASN A 110 50.17 -21.14 15.40
C ASN A 110 50.52 -21.26 16.90
N PRO A 111 51.80 -21.44 17.28
CA PRO A 111 52.20 -21.58 18.68
C PRO A 111 52.24 -20.26 19.46
N CYS A 112 52.11 -19.11 18.80
CA CYS A 112 52.26 -17.80 19.42
C CYS A 112 50.91 -17.21 19.82
N SER A 113 50.61 -17.19 21.12
CA SER A 113 49.38 -16.60 21.67
C SER A 113 49.24 -15.10 21.36
N ALA A 114 50.35 -14.36 21.28
CA ALA A 114 50.33 -12.96 20.87
C ALA A 114 49.91 -12.79 19.40
N GLU A 115 50.30 -13.72 18.52
CA GLU A 115 49.90 -13.69 17.11
C GLU A 115 48.40 -13.99 16.94
N HIS A 116 47.84 -14.88 17.77
CA HIS A 116 46.40 -15.12 17.83
C HIS A 116 45.60 -13.85 18.14
N LEU A 117 46.05 -13.06 19.13
CA LEU A 117 45.41 -11.79 19.49
C LEU A 117 45.55 -10.75 18.38
N LEU A 118 46.72 -10.64 17.76
CA LEU A 118 46.95 -9.73 16.64
C LEU A 118 46.04 -10.05 15.45
N ARG A 119 45.86 -11.33 15.11
CA ARG A 119 44.94 -11.77 14.04
C ARG A 119 43.48 -11.47 14.36
N ILE A 120 43.02 -11.66 15.60
CA ILE A 120 41.66 -11.27 16.02
C ILE A 120 41.48 -9.74 15.89
N TYR A 121 42.46 -8.98 16.37
CA TYR A 121 42.41 -7.52 16.30
C TYR A 121 42.38 -7.04 14.84
N HIS A 122 43.21 -7.63 13.97
CA HIS A 122 43.20 -7.38 12.53
C HIS A 122 41.83 -7.66 11.90
N ALA A 123 41.27 -8.86 12.11
CA ALA A 123 39.95 -9.20 11.59
C ALA A 123 38.85 -8.27 12.11
N THR A 124 38.98 -7.79 13.35
CA THR A 124 38.05 -6.80 13.92
C THR A 124 38.17 -5.45 13.22
N LEU A 125 39.38 -5.01 12.89
CA LEU A 125 39.61 -3.79 12.11
C LEU A 125 39.10 -3.93 10.67
N GLU A 126 39.36 -5.06 10.00
CA GLU A 126 38.80 -5.35 8.67
C GLU A 126 37.27 -5.35 8.70
N ASN A 127 36.65 -6.00 9.68
CA ASN A 127 35.21 -5.97 9.86
C ASN A 127 34.70 -4.56 10.12
N ARG A 128 35.38 -3.76 10.94
CA ARG A 128 35.03 -2.36 11.18
C ARG A 128 35.10 -1.54 9.90
N ASP A 129 36.14 -1.73 9.10
CA ASP A 129 36.35 -0.97 7.86
C ASP A 129 35.36 -1.41 6.78
N LEU A 130 35.06 -2.72 6.66
CA LEU A 130 33.97 -3.23 5.83
C LEU A 130 32.61 -2.69 6.27
N LEU A 131 32.33 -2.69 7.58
CA LEU A 131 31.12 -2.09 8.14
C LEU A 131 31.10 -0.58 7.89
N THR A 132 32.24 0.10 7.89
CA THR A 132 32.36 1.52 7.57
C THR A 132 32.09 1.78 6.09
N VAL A 133 32.58 0.93 5.18
CA VAL A 133 32.28 1.01 3.74
C VAL A 133 30.80 0.71 3.48
N LEU A 134 30.22 -0.24 4.20
CA LEU A 134 28.79 -0.55 4.15
C LEU A 134 27.93 0.56 4.77
N SER A 135 28.41 1.23 5.84
CA SER A 135 27.70 2.30 6.55
C SER A 135 27.85 3.67 5.88
N THR A 136 28.95 3.90 5.18
CA THR A 136 29.11 4.99 4.20
C THR A 136 28.37 4.69 2.89
N GLY A 137 27.60 3.58 2.89
CA GLY A 137 26.92 2.99 1.75
C GLY A 137 26.15 4.00 0.93
N LYS A 138 26.36 3.90 -0.40
CA LYS A 138 25.57 4.57 -1.42
C LYS A 138 24.09 4.52 -1.04
N ALA A 139 23.43 5.68 -1.09
CA ALA A 139 21.99 5.78 -0.85
C ALA A 139 21.28 4.65 -1.61
N TYR A 140 20.46 3.88 -0.90
CA TYR A 140 19.75 2.77 -1.52
C TYR A 140 19.00 3.25 -2.75
N SER A 141 19.33 2.65 -3.90
CA SER A 141 18.66 2.90 -5.16
C SER A 141 17.75 1.72 -5.46
N ILE A 142 16.49 2.02 -5.77
CA ILE A 142 15.51 1.02 -6.18
C ILE A 142 15.95 0.45 -7.54
N PRO A 143 16.08 -0.88 -7.68
CA PRO A 143 16.30 -1.53 -8.98
C PRO A 143 15.22 -1.15 -10.01
N GLU A 144 15.57 -1.10 -11.30
CA GLU A 144 14.65 -0.57 -12.33
C GLU A 144 13.40 -1.46 -12.53
N ASP A 145 13.59 -2.78 -12.52
CA ASP A 145 12.52 -3.79 -12.54
C ASP A 145 11.53 -3.63 -11.37
N VAL A 146 12.03 -3.23 -10.20
CA VAL A 146 11.20 -2.95 -9.02
C VAL A 146 10.42 -1.64 -9.21
N LYS A 147 10.99 -0.62 -9.87
CA LYS A 147 10.27 0.63 -10.19
C LYS A 147 9.10 0.38 -11.14
N ASP A 148 9.29 -0.46 -12.15
CA ASP A 148 8.23 -0.85 -13.07
C ASP A 148 7.09 -1.56 -12.31
N SER A 149 7.46 -2.50 -11.42
CA SER A 149 6.50 -3.20 -10.56
C SER A 149 5.75 -2.23 -9.64
N ILE A 150 6.46 -1.30 -8.98
CA ILE A 150 5.86 -0.24 -8.16
C ILE A 150 4.85 0.57 -8.96
N THR A 151 5.19 0.94 -10.20
CA THR A 151 4.32 1.72 -11.07
C THR A 151 3.06 0.95 -11.43
N ILE A 152 3.20 -0.30 -11.91
CA ILE A 152 2.07 -1.16 -12.29
C ILE A 152 1.11 -1.37 -11.11
N TYR A 153 1.64 -1.71 -9.94
CA TYR A 153 0.83 -1.97 -8.74
C TYR A 153 0.16 -0.69 -8.21
N SER A 154 0.85 0.45 -8.27
CA SER A 154 0.28 1.74 -7.85
C SER A 154 -0.84 2.18 -8.79
N GLN A 155 -0.69 1.96 -10.10
CA GLN A 155 -1.73 2.26 -11.09
C GLN A 155 -2.96 1.37 -10.88
N ALA A 156 -2.75 0.05 -10.74
CA ALA A 156 -3.83 -0.89 -10.46
C ALA A 156 -4.56 -0.58 -9.14
N TYR A 157 -3.82 -0.18 -8.10
CA TYR A 157 -4.40 0.24 -6.82
C TYR A 157 -5.25 1.50 -6.96
N ALA A 158 -4.77 2.52 -7.67
CA ALA A 158 -5.52 3.74 -7.92
C ALA A 158 -6.78 3.50 -8.76
N LEU A 159 -6.77 2.50 -9.64
CA LEU A 159 -7.92 2.07 -10.43
C LEU A 159 -8.76 1.00 -9.74
N SER A 160 -8.50 0.68 -8.47
CA SER A 160 -9.29 -0.32 -7.76
C SER A 160 -10.70 0.19 -7.46
N PRO A 161 -11.76 -0.55 -7.82
CA PRO A 161 -13.13 -0.19 -7.45
C PRO A 161 -13.35 -0.12 -5.93
N SER A 162 -12.56 -0.90 -5.17
CA SER A 162 -12.65 -1.05 -3.72
C SER A 162 -11.84 -0.01 -2.93
N ILE A 163 -11.14 0.91 -3.60
CA ILE A 163 -10.30 1.91 -2.91
C ILE A 163 -11.14 2.81 -2.00
N LEU A 164 -10.78 2.88 -0.72
CA LEU A 164 -11.55 3.67 0.24
C LEU A 164 -11.36 5.19 0.09
N GLY A 165 -10.21 5.63 -0.42
CA GLY A 165 -9.90 7.03 -0.70
C GLY A 165 -8.56 7.17 -1.41
N TYR A 166 -8.40 8.23 -2.17
CA TYR A 166 -7.29 8.45 -3.09
C TYR A 166 -6.11 9.19 -2.47
N LYS A 167 -6.34 10.05 -1.46
CA LYS A 167 -5.32 10.83 -0.74
C LYS A 167 -5.03 10.34 0.68
N LYS A 168 -5.48 9.14 1.05
CA LYS A 168 -5.19 8.56 2.37
C LYS A 168 -3.69 8.30 2.55
N LYS A 169 -3.13 8.71 3.69
CA LYS A 169 -1.71 8.52 4.05
C LYS A 169 -1.30 7.03 4.09
N ALA A 170 -2.25 6.14 4.31
CA ALA A 170 -2.00 4.69 4.37
C ALA A 170 -1.96 4.01 2.98
N ASN A 171 -2.32 4.70 1.89
CA ASN A 171 -2.32 4.12 0.54
C ASN A 171 -0.93 3.60 0.12
N PRO A 172 0.18 4.35 0.27
CA PRO A 172 1.50 3.84 -0.10
C PRO A 172 1.92 2.60 0.70
N ALA A 173 1.58 2.57 1.99
CA ALA A 173 1.86 1.41 2.85
C ALA A 173 1.06 0.17 2.42
N THR A 174 -0.19 0.37 1.98
CA THR A 174 -1.07 -0.71 1.49
C THR A 174 -0.55 -1.31 0.18
N VAL A 175 -0.06 -0.47 -0.75
CA VAL A 175 0.58 -0.93 -1.98
C VAL A 175 1.89 -1.68 -1.67
N LEU A 176 2.71 -1.18 -0.73
CA LEU A 176 3.93 -1.87 -0.30
C LEU A 176 3.62 -3.24 0.32
N ALA A 177 2.60 -3.33 1.18
CA ALA A 177 2.14 -4.59 1.75
C ALA A 177 1.70 -5.56 0.66
N THR A 178 1.03 -5.07 -0.38
CA THR A 178 0.62 -5.89 -1.53
C THR A 178 1.82 -6.40 -2.33
N LEU A 179 2.81 -5.55 -2.59
CA LEU A 179 4.06 -5.95 -3.27
C LEU A 179 4.81 -7.04 -2.49
N ARG A 180 4.87 -6.92 -1.16
CA ARG A 180 5.45 -7.94 -0.27
C ARG A 180 4.66 -9.24 -0.31
N ALA A 181 3.33 -9.18 -0.22
CA ALA A 181 2.45 -10.34 -0.26
C ALA A 181 2.53 -11.11 -1.59
N GLN A 182 2.84 -10.41 -2.69
CA GLN A 182 3.04 -11.00 -4.02
C GLN A 182 4.48 -11.48 -4.26
N GLY A 183 5.39 -11.33 -3.28
CA GLY A 183 6.75 -11.82 -3.38
C GLY A 183 7.61 -11.10 -4.43
N VAL A 184 7.33 -9.83 -4.72
CA VAL A 184 8.15 -9.04 -5.66
C VAL A 184 9.58 -8.95 -5.11
N SER A 185 10.55 -9.39 -5.91
CA SER A 185 11.96 -9.44 -5.51
C SER A 185 12.51 -8.06 -5.14
N SER A 186 13.50 -8.04 -4.24
CA SER A 186 14.22 -6.81 -3.84
C SER A 186 13.37 -5.73 -3.15
N ILE A 187 12.12 -6.03 -2.78
CA ILE A 187 11.33 -5.19 -1.88
C ILE A 187 11.86 -5.36 -0.44
N PRO A 188 12.16 -4.26 0.27
CA PRO A 188 12.67 -4.33 1.63
C PRO A 188 11.65 -4.99 2.58
N GLY A 189 12.15 -5.86 3.45
CA GLY A 189 11.38 -6.45 4.54
C GLY A 189 10.89 -5.39 5.54
N GLU A 190 10.07 -5.81 6.50
CA GLU A 190 9.48 -4.90 7.49
C GLU A 190 10.51 -4.27 8.43
N HIS A 191 11.63 -4.96 8.66
CA HIS A 191 12.72 -4.50 9.52
C HIS A 191 13.62 -3.43 8.87
N ASP A 192 13.60 -3.28 7.54
CA ASP A 192 14.46 -2.33 6.81
C ASP A 192 13.71 -1.01 6.56
N GLN A 193 13.51 -0.24 7.65
CA GLN A 193 12.74 1.00 7.62
C GLN A 193 13.35 2.03 6.65
N GLY A 194 14.68 2.16 6.63
CA GLY A 194 15.38 3.14 5.78
C GLY A 194 15.11 2.92 4.30
N ARG A 195 15.27 1.68 3.81
CA ARG A 195 14.98 1.35 2.41
C ARG A 195 13.48 1.35 2.11
N ALA A 196 12.65 0.91 3.05
CA ALA A 196 11.20 0.97 2.91
C ALA A 196 10.69 2.41 2.69
N GLN A 197 11.27 3.41 3.36
CA GLN A 197 10.93 4.81 3.13
C GLN A 197 11.26 5.30 1.71
N VAL A 198 12.35 4.81 1.10
CA VAL A 198 12.68 5.14 -0.30
C VAL A 198 11.63 4.54 -1.25
N VAL A 199 11.22 3.29 -1.02
CA VAL A 199 10.16 2.62 -1.80
C VAL A 199 8.80 3.31 -1.62
N LEU A 200 8.43 3.69 -0.40
CA LEU A 200 7.19 4.41 -0.11
C LEU A 200 7.12 5.76 -0.83
N LYS A 201 8.25 6.49 -0.93
CA LYS A 201 8.33 7.73 -1.73
C LYS A 201 8.07 7.47 -3.21
N ALA A 202 8.64 6.39 -3.77
CA ALA A 202 8.42 6.01 -5.16
C ALA A 202 6.94 5.63 -5.43
N ILE A 203 6.34 4.84 -4.53
CA ILE A 203 4.91 4.49 -4.59
C ILE A 203 4.04 5.76 -4.51
N THR A 204 4.36 6.68 -3.58
CA THR A 204 3.62 7.94 -3.41
C THR A 204 3.65 8.79 -4.69
N LYS A 205 4.81 8.85 -5.35
CA LYS A 205 4.96 9.52 -6.65
C LYS A 205 4.08 8.82 -7.70
N ALA A 206 4.18 7.51 -7.86
CA ALA A 206 3.39 6.75 -8.83
C ALA A 206 1.87 6.90 -8.63
N LEU A 207 1.39 6.88 -7.38
CA LEU A 207 -0.02 7.16 -7.05
C LEU A 207 -0.43 8.60 -7.43
N THR A 208 0.47 9.57 -7.24
CA THR A 208 0.23 10.97 -7.60
C THR A 208 0.15 11.15 -9.11
N ASP A 209 1.09 10.55 -9.84
CA ASP A 209 1.13 10.57 -11.29
C ASP A 209 -0.14 9.93 -11.87
N MET A 210 -0.60 8.79 -11.32
CA MET A 210 -1.82 8.13 -11.77
C MET A 210 -3.09 8.95 -11.49
N ARG A 211 -3.18 9.58 -10.31
CA ARG A 211 -4.29 10.51 -10.03
C ARG A 211 -4.29 11.68 -11.01
N HIS A 212 -3.13 12.25 -11.31
CA HIS A 212 -3.04 13.32 -12.30
C HIS A 212 -3.53 12.88 -13.68
N HIS A 213 -3.15 11.66 -14.11
CA HIS A 213 -3.63 11.04 -15.35
C HIS A 213 -5.16 10.91 -15.37
N ILE A 214 -5.76 10.29 -14.35
CA ILE A 214 -7.23 10.12 -14.26
C ILE A 214 -7.95 11.48 -14.32
N ASN A 215 -7.48 12.47 -13.56
CA ASN A 215 -8.06 13.82 -13.56
C ASN A 215 -8.04 14.44 -14.98
N LYS A 216 -6.90 14.32 -15.68
CA LYS A 216 -6.73 14.84 -17.03
C LYS A 216 -7.69 14.20 -18.03
N GLU A 217 -7.85 12.87 -18.00
CA GLU A 217 -8.75 12.17 -18.92
C GLU A 217 -10.23 12.51 -18.65
N ILE A 218 -10.63 12.66 -17.38
CA ILE A 218 -11.99 13.11 -17.03
C ILE A 218 -12.23 14.54 -17.55
N GLN A 219 -11.28 15.46 -17.35
CA GLN A 219 -11.38 16.83 -17.88
C GLN A 219 -11.51 16.86 -19.41
N LYS A 220 -10.72 16.04 -20.10
CA LYS A 220 -10.78 15.88 -21.56
C LYS A 220 -12.17 15.42 -22.00
N SER A 221 -12.71 14.39 -21.35
CA SER A 221 -14.04 13.82 -21.64
C SER A 221 -15.15 14.85 -21.40
N LEU A 222 -15.12 15.57 -20.28
CA LEU A 222 -16.10 16.63 -19.98
C LEU A 222 -16.02 17.79 -20.99
N LYS A 223 -14.81 18.19 -21.41
CA LYS A 223 -14.62 19.21 -22.43
C LYS A 223 -15.18 18.76 -23.79
N ALA A 224 -14.87 17.53 -24.20
CA ALA A 224 -15.39 16.96 -25.45
C ALA A 224 -16.92 16.90 -25.45
N PHE A 225 -17.53 16.49 -24.34
CA PHE A 225 -18.99 16.49 -24.19
C PHE A 225 -19.58 17.90 -24.26
N LYS A 226 -18.94 18.91 -23.67
CA LYS A 226 -19.40 20.31 -23.76
C LYS A 226 -19.35 20.85 -25.19
N GLU A 227 -18.38 20.40 -25.99
CA GLU A 227 -18.17 20.86 -27.36
C GLU A 227 -19.07 20.15 -28.37
N TYR A 228 -19.21 18.83 -28.26
CA TYR A 228 -19.90 18.01 -29.27
C TYR A 228 -21.22 17.38 -28.78
N GLY A 229 -21.53 17.46 -27.48
CA GLY A 229 -22.73 16.86 -26.90
C GLY A 229 -22.67 15.34 -26.79
N LYS A 230 -23.85 14.71 -26.83
CA LYS A 230 -24.00 13.25 -26.73
C LYS A 230 -23.42 12.57 -27.98
N GLY A 231 -22.51 11.62 -27.79
CA GLY A 231 -21.76 10.97 -28.87
C GLY A 231 -20.39 11.62 -29.15
N ALA A 232 -19.94 12.57 -28.33
CA ALA A 232 -18.57 13.07 -28.40
C ALA A 232 -17.55 11.92 -28.22
N PRO A 233 -16.38 11.96 -28.89
CA PRO A 233 -15.31 10.99 -28.68
C PRO A 233 -14.91 10.92 -27.21
N ASP A 234 -14.75 9.71 -26.68
CA ASP A 234 -14.38 9.44 -25.28
C ASP A 234 -15.37 10.00 -24.22
N ALA A 235 -16.59 10.40 -24.61
CA ALA A 235 -17.61 10.85 -23.66
C ALA A 235 -18.33 9.69 -22.98
N ASP A 236 -18.50 8.54 -23.64
CA ASP A 236 -19.10 7.39 -22.97
C ASP A 236 -18.16 6.85 -21.88
N ILE A 237 -18.75 6.27 -20.84
CA ILE A 237 -18.00 5.84 -19.65
C ILE A 237 -17.05 4.66 -19.93
N ALA A 238 -17.33 3.84 -20.94
CA ALA A 238 -16.46 2.72 -21.30
C ALA A 238 -15.18 3.21 -21.99
N SER A 239 -15.30 4.13 -22.96
CA SER A 239 -14.15 4.77 -23.61
C SER A 239 -13.33 5.60 -22.62
N LEU A 240 -13.98 6.42 -21.77
CA LEU A 240 -13.29 7.17 -20.72
C LEU A 240 -12.56 6.24 -19.75
N THR A 241 -13.16 5.12 -19.34
CA THR A 241 -12.48 4.17 -18.45
C THR A 241 -11.23 3.59 -19.11
N ASN A 242 -11.28 3.23 -20.39
CA ASN A 242 -10.10 2.72 -21.09
C ASN A 242 -9.01 3.79 -21.23
N ALA A 243 -9.39 5.06 -21.47
CA ALA A 243 -8.44 6.17 -21.46
C ALA A 243 -7.78 6.35 -20.08
N CYS A 244 -8.56 6.24 -18.99
CA CYS A 244 -8.05 6.26 -17.62
C CYS A 244 -7.13 5.09 -17.30
N ILE A 245 -7.40 3.88 -17.83
CA ILE A 245 -6.51 2.72 -17.71
C ILE A 245 -5.19 2.99 -18.42
N GLY A 246 -5.24 3.51 -19.65
CA GLY A 246 -4.05 3.86 -20.44
C GLY A 246 -3.12 2.66 -20.62
N SER A 247 -1.88 2.78 -20.14
CA SER A 247 -0.88 1.70 -20.16
C SER A 247 -0.91 0.78 -18.92
N ALA A 248 -1.83 1.02 -17.97
CA ALA A 248 -1.95 0.17 -16.80
C ALA A 248 -2.38 -1.25 -17.20
N LYS A 249 -1.79 -2.26 -16.56
CA LYS A 249 -2.10 -3.68 -16.82
C LYS A 249 -3.43 -4.14 -16.20
N THR A 250 -4.40 -3.25 -16.05
CA THR A 250 -5.71 -3.52 -15.45
C THR A 250 -6.78 -3.64 -16.54
N LYS A 251 -7.74 -4.55 -16.37
CA LYS A 251 -8.86 -4.71 -17.30
C LYS A 251 -10.07 -3.89 -16.82
N PRO A 252 -10.86 -3.30 -17.74
CA PRO A 252 -12.08 -2.62 -17.37
C PRO A 252 -13.04 -3.62 -16.72
N THR A 253 -13.64 -3.25 -15.59
CA THR A 253 -14.71 -4.00 -14.93
C THR A 253 -15.91 -3.09 -14.73
N LEU A 254 -17.09 -3.65 -14.47
CA LEU A 254 -18.26 -2.83 -14.18
C LEU A 254 -18.04 -1.96 -12.93
N GLY A 255 -17.41 -2.50 -11.88
CA GLY A 255 -17.06 -1.72 -10.69
C GLY A 255 -16.13 -0.55 -10.99
N LEU A 256 -15.20 -0.71 -11.94
CA LEU A 256 -14.34 0.38 -12.39
C LEU A 256 -15.13 1.43 -13.18
N PHE A 257 -16.07 1.03 -14.05
CA PHE A 257 -16.95 1.98 -14.74
C PHE A 257 -17.75 2.83 -13.75
N MET A 258 -18.35 2.18 -12.75
CA MET A 258 -19.06 2.88 -11.67
C MET A 258 -18.16 3.87 -10.93
N ARG A 259 -16.92 3.46 -10.66
CA ARG A 259 -15.95 4.29 -9.96
C ARG A 259 -15.53 5.51 -10.78
N ILE A 260 -15.27 5.35 -12.07
CA ILE A 260 -14.93 6.47 -12.96
C ILE A 260 -16.14 7.40 -13.15
N ALA A 261 -17.36 6.87 -13.23
CA ALA A 261 -18.58 7.68 -13.30
C ALA A 261 -18.73 8.55 -12.05
N PHE A 262 -18.49 7.99 -10.86
CA PHE A 262 -18.44 8.75 -9.60
C PHE A 262 -17.40 9.88 -9.64
N LEU A 263 -16.17 9.59 -10.09
CA LEU A 263 -15.13 10.60 -10.19
C LEU A 263 -15.51 11.73 -11.15
N ARG A 264 -16.12 11.39 -12.30
CA ARG A 264 -16.62 12.37 -13.27
C ARG A 264 -17.77 13.20 -12.72
N TRP A 265 -18.70 12.58 -11.99
CA TRP A 265 -19.79 13.27 -11.31
C TRP A 265 -19.27 14.31 -10.32
N VAL A 266 -18.31 13.95 -9.44
CA VAL A 266 -17.70 14.93 -8.50
C VAL A 266 -17.09 16.12 -9.24
N MET A 267 -16.41 15.89 -10.37
CA MET A 267 -15.80 16.98 -11.14
C MET A 267 -16.85 17.88 -11.81
N ALA A 268 -17.96 17.31 -12.26
CA ALA A 268 -19.04 18.04 -12.92
C ALA A 268 -19.86 18.88 -11.92
N GLU A 269 -20.11 18.36 -10.71
CA GLU A 269 -20.94 19.01 -9.69
C GLU A 269 -20.18 20.05 -8.85
N TYR A 270 -18.86 19.93 -8.72
CA TYR A 270 -18.02 20.83 -7.92
C TYR A 270 -16.91 21.52 -8.76
N PRO A 271 -17.25 22.21 -9.87
CA PRO A 271 -16.26 22.79 -10.78
C PRO A 271 -15.36 23.86 -10.12
N GLU A 272 -15.86 24.57 -9.12
CA GLU A 272 -15.13 25.60 -8.37
C GLU A 272 -14.04 25.02 -7.44
N LYS A 273 -14.09 23.71 -7.16
CA LYS A 273 -13.14 23.02 -6.27
C LYS A 273 -12.07 22.24 -7.02
N ALA A 274 -11.75 22.63 -8.25
CA ALA A 274 -10.77 21.92 -9.09
C ALA A 274 -9.38 21.74 -8.43
N THR A 275 -8.94 22.71 -7.61
CA THR A 275 -7.65 22.64 -6.90
C THR A 275 -7.64 21.64 -5.73
N THR A 276 -8.81 21.40 -5.13
CA THR A 276 -9.02 20.44 -4.03
C THR A 276 -9.83 19.22 -4.47
N TYR A 277 -9.89 18.95 -5.77
CA TYR A 277 -10.73 17.92 -6.38
C TYR A 277 -10.65 16.57 -5.64
N TRP A 278 -9.44 16.08 -5.38
CA TRP A 278 -9.24 14.80 -4.69
C TRP A 278 -9.69 14.82 -3.21
N ASP A 279 -9.63 15.98 -2.54
CA ASP A 279 -10.15 16.12 -1.17
C ASP A 279 -11.68 16.08 -1.16
N VAL A 280 -12.31 16.65 -2.19
CA VAL A 280 -13.77 16.55 -2.41
C VAL A 280 -14.16 15.10 -2.71
N VAL A 281 -13.46 14.43 -3.62
CA VAL A 281 -13.67 13.00 -3.93
C VAL A 281 -13.63 12.14 -2.66
N ASP A 282 -12.58 12.29 -1.83
CA ASP A 282 -12.43 11.51 -0.61
C ASP A 282 -13.52 11.84 0.42
N SER A 283 -13.87 13.12 0.58
CA SER A 283 -14.94 13.56 1.48
C SER A 283 -16.30 13.02 1.05
N SER A 284 -16.59 13.07 -0.26
CA SER A 284 -17.79 12.51 -0.87
C SER A 284 -17.89 10.99 -0.65
N LEU A 285 -16.79 10.25 -0.80
CA LEU A 285 -16.76 8.81 -0.50
C LEU A 285 -16.95 8.51 0.99
N ASP A 286 -16.37 9.32 1.87
CA ASP A 286 -16.62 9.23 3.31
C ASP A 286 -18.09 9.49 3.64
N GLU A 287 -18.74 10.45 3.00
CA GLU A 287 -20.15 10.76 3.20
C GLU A 287 -21.09 9.63 2.75
N VAL A 288 -20.82 9.03 1.58
CA VAL A 288 -21.51 7.82 1.13
C VAL A 288 -21.37 6.70 2.18
N ARG A 289 -20.15 6.47 2.70
CA ARG A 289 -19.90 5.45 3.74
C ARG A 289 -20.59 5.74 5.07
N LYS A 290 -20.69 7.01 5.47
CA LYS A 290 -21.39 7.42 6.70
C LYS A 290 -22.91 7.27 6.58
N THR A 291 -23.45 7.58 5.40
CA THR A 291 -24.90 7.61 5.17
C THR A 291 -25.46 6.23 4.82
N LYS A 292 -24.67 5.39 4.14
CA LYS A 292 -25.05 4.06 3.68
C LYS A 292 -24.26 3.01 4.45
N ARG A 293 -24.92 2.33 5.39
CA ARG A 293 -24.28 1.45 6.38
C ARG A 293 -23.81 0.14 5.76
N THR A 294 -24.61 -0.43 4.87
CA THR A 294 -24.31 -1.73 4.26
C THR A 294 -23.51 -1.57 2.96
N ALA A 295 -22.78 -2.61 2.55
CA ALA A 295 -22.07 -2.61 1.27
C ALA A 295 -23.04 -2.46 0.09
N ALA A 296 -24.18 -3.16 0.12
CA ALA A 296 -25.20 -3.11 -0.92
C ALA A 296 -25.82 -1.71 -1.10
N GLU A 297 -26.06 -0.99 0.00
CA GLU A 297 -26.56 0.39 -0.07
C GLU A 297 -25.53 1.34 -0.69
N ARG A 298 -24.24 1.16 -0.38
CA ARG A 298 -23.15 1.94 -0.97
C ARG A 298 -23.03 1.67 -2.46
N GLU A 299 -23.06 0.40 -2.86
CA GLU A 299 -23.04 0.00 -4.26
C GLU A 299 -24.23 0.59 -5.02
N THR A 300 -25.44 0.52 -4.44
CA THR A 300 -26.65 1.11 -5.04
C THR A 300 -26.51 2.61 -5.25
N ALA A 301 -25.92 3.35 -4.31
CA ALA A 301 -25.71 4.79 -4.45
C ALA A 301 -24.74 5.14 -5.59
N VAL A 302 -23.66 4.37 -5.74
CA VAL A 302 -22.69 4.57 -6.83
C VAL A 302 -23.26 4.10 -8.17
N GLN A 303 -24.05 3.01 -8.19
CA GLN A 303 -24.77 2.54 -9.38
C GLN A 303 -25.72 3.60 -9.91
N LEU A 304 -26.44 4.32 -9.03
CA LEU A 304 -27.32 5.42 -9.46
C LEU A 304 -26.54 6.50 -10.22
N ILE A 305 -25.37 6.90 -9.73
CA ILE A 305 -24.51 7.87 -10.42
C ILE A 305 -24.08 7.32 -11.78
N TYR A 306 -23.71 6.04 -11.85
CA TYR A 306 -23.35 5.40 -13.11
C TYR A 306 -24.51 5.37 -14.11
N ASP A 307 -25.72 5.07 -13.67
CA ASP A 307 -26.91 5.06 -14.54
C ASP A 307 -27.21 6.47 -15.09
N GLU A 308 -27.13 7.49 -14.23
CA GLU A 308 -27.26 8.91 -14.62
C GLU A 308 -26.17 9.35 -15.60
N ASP A 309 -24.94 8.85 -15.39
CA ASP A 309 -23.79 9.12 -16.25
C ASP A 309 -23.97 8.49 -17.65
N VAL A 310 -24.43 7.24 -17.73
CA VAL A 310 -24.76 6.58 -19.01
C VAL A 310 -25.90 7.32 -19.73
N GLU A 311 -26.94 7.74 -19.02
CA GLU A 311 -28.06 8.49 -19.61
C GLU A 311 -27.58 9.82 -20.21
N LYS A 312 -26.76 10.55 -19.45
CA LYS A 312 -26.25 11.89 -19.79
C LYS A 312 -25.22 11.85 -20.92
N TYR A 313 -24.20 11.00 -20.83
CA TYR A 313 -23.05 11.05 -21.74
C TYR A 313 -23.14 10.09 -22.93
N GLY A 314 -23.99 9.07 -22.87
CA GLY A 314 -24.18 8.12 -23.98
C GLY A 314 -24.10 6.65 -23.58
N PRO A 315 -24.63 5.76 -24.43
CA PRO A 315 -24.52 4.32 -24.22
C PRO A 315 -23.05 3.87 -24.26
N LEU A 316 -22.75 2.73 -23.64
CA LEU A 316 -21.42 2.16 -23.61
C LEU A 316 -20.91 1.85 -25.03
N ASN A 317 -19.65 2.17 -25.29
CA ASN A 317 -18.98 1.71 -26.49
C ASN A 317 -18.86 0.16 -26.47
N PRO A 318 -19.40 -0.56 -27.48
CA PRO A 318 -19.37 -2.02 -27.53
C PRO A 318 -17.95 -2.60 -27.67
N GLU A 319 -16.97 -1.82 -28.11
CA GLU A 319 -15.56 -2.25 -28.18
C GLU A 319 -14.93 -2.40 -26.79
N HIS A 320 -15.56 -1.82 -25.77
CA HIS A 320 -15.03 -1.69 -24.42
C HIS A 320 -15.94 -2.39 -23.40
N THR A 321 -16.12 -3.69 -23.57
CA THR A 321 -16.97 -4.48 -22.67
C THR A 321 -16.34 -4.66 -21.28
N PRO A 322 -17.14 -4.60 -20.20
CA PRO A 322 -16.63 -4.85 -18.86
C PRO A 322 -16.23 -6.32 -18.70
N THR A 323 -15.05 -6.55 -18.15
CA THR A 323 -14.55 -7.88 -17.77
C THR A 323 -15.17 -8.31 -16.45
N SER A 324 -15.62 -9.57 -16.38
CA SER A 324 -16.08 -10.16 -15.11
C SER A 324 -14.95 -10.20 -14.09
N PRO A 325 -15.18 -9.81 -12.81
CA PRO A 325 -14.16 -9.85 -11.75
C PRO A 325 -13.52 -11.22 -11.53
N GLU A 326 -14.23 -12.31 -11.83
CA GLU A 326 -13.69 -13.67 -11.77
C GLU A 326 -12.54 -13.90 -12.76
N ARG A 327 -12.58 -13.22 -13.91
CA ARG A 327 -11.58 -13.30 -14.98
C ARG A 327 -10.40 -12.34 -14.79
N LEU A 328 -10.36 -11.61 -13.68
CA LEU A 328 -9.19 -10.81 -13.33
C LEU A 328 -8.03 -11.70 -12.90
N GLU A 329 -6.82 -11.21 -13.12
CA GLU A 329 -5.59 -11.86 -12.63
C GLU A 329 -5.54 -11.80 -11.10
N ASP A 330 -4.97 -12.83 -10.47
CA ASP A 330 -5.04 -12.99 -9.02
C ASP A 330 -4.28 -11.90 -8.25
N TRP A 331 -3.23 -11.33 -8.84
CA TRP A 331 -2.54 -10.18 -8.26
C TRP A 331 -3.43 -8.92 -8.24
N ILE A 332 -4.30 -8.72 -9.24
CA ILE A 332 -5.28 -7.62 -9.27
C ILE A 332 -6.36 -7.85 -8.21
N LYS A 333 -6.87 -9.09 -8.09
CA LYS A 333 -7.81 -9.45 -7.02
C LYS A 333 -7.22 -9.19 -5.64
N THR A 334 -5.94 -9.51 -5.47
CA THR A 334 -5.20 -9.22 -4.23
C THR A 334 -5.14 -7.72 -3.98
N ILE A 335 -4.76 -6.91 -4.97
CA ILE A 335 -4.76 -5.43 -4.83
C ILE A 335 -6.14 -4.92 -4.42
N ASN A 336 -7.23 -5.39 -5.07
CA ASN A 336 -8.59 -4.95 -4.73
C ASN A 336 -8.96 -5.29 -3.29
N ARG A 337 -8.59 -6.48 -2.82
CA ARG A 337 -8.78 -6.88 -1.42
C ARG A 337 -8.02 -5.95 -0.47
N TYR A 338 -6.75 -5.67 -0.73
CA TYR A 338 -5.95 -4.75 0.09
C TYR A 338 -6.49 -3.31 0.05
N ALA A 339 -6.97 -2.84 -1.10
CA ALA A 339 -7.56 -1.51 -1.26
C ALA A 339 -8.86 -1.32 -0.44
N GLY A 340 -9.65 -2.39 -0.28
CA GLY A 340 -10.87 -2.41 0.53
C GLY A 340 -10.64 -2.64 2.02
N ALA A 341 -9.57 -3.34 2.41
CA ALA A 341 -9.29 -3.76 3.79
C ALA A 341 -8.75 -2.65 4.72
N LEU A 342 -8.75 -1.39 4.30
CA LEU A 342 -8.14 -0.26 5.02
C LEU A 342 -8.95 0.20 6.25
N THR A 343 -9.17 -0.69 7.21
CA THR A 343 -9.73 -0.40 8.53
C THR A 343 -9.39 -1.53 9.50
N SER A 344 -8.24 -1.43 10.19
CA SER A 344 -8.09 -1.72 11.65
C SER A 344 -6.64 -1.89 12.12
N ALA A 345 -5.70 -2.31 11.26
CA ALA A 345 -4.53 -3.04 11.75
C ALA A 345 -3.17 -2.30 11.88
N SER A 346 -3.00 -1.00 11.57
CA SER A 346 -1.61 -0.48 11.46
C SER A 346 -1.36 0.99 11.81
N LEU A 347 -1.73 1.43 13.00
CA LEU A 347 -1.10 2.59 13.68
C LEU A 347 -0.92 2.31 15.20
N SER A 348 -0.46 1.10 15.53
CA SER A 348 0.13 0.79 16.84
C SER A 348 1.64 1.00 16.80
#